data_AF-A0A3C1IF71-F1
#
_entry.id   AF-A0A3C1IF71-F1
#
_cell.length_a   1.000
_cell.length_b   1.000
_cell.length_c   1.000
_cell.angle_alpha   90.00
_cell.angle_beta   90.00
_cell.angle_gamma   90.00
#
_symmetry.space_group_name_H-M   'P 1'
#
loop_
_entity.id
_entity.type
_entity.pdbx_description
1 polymer ?
#
loop_
_entity_poly.entity_id
_entity_poly.type
_entity_poly.pdbx_seq_one_letter_code
_entity_poly.pdbx_strand_id
1 'polypeptide(L)'
;MDALLVCIPPQQARGHSGAGDFNCAPDGRLTRGCGLIYGGAQLLKTDGLQAISETAFSLNLLWDQMASKGRLYGVSYSGYWCDVGRPESIALAQDMLGSPDV
;
A
#
# COMPACT_ATOMS: atom_id res chain seq x y z
N MET A 1 -16.46 4.73 3.16
CA MET A 1 -14.99 4.65 3.02
C MET A 1 -14.36 5.85 3.70
N ASP A 2 -13.21 5.66 4.36
CA ASP A 2 -12.35 6.72 4.94
C ASP A 2 -10.92 6.73 4.40
N ALA A 3 -10.45 5.59 3.88
CA ALA A 3 -9.19 5.49 3.15
C ALA A 3 -9.35 4.60 1.92
N LEU A 4 -8.63 4.94 0.85
CA LEU A 4 -8.44 4.14 -0.34
C LEU A 4 -6.95 4.04 -0.64
N LEU A 5 -6.40 2.83 -0.60
CA LEU A 5 -4.98 2.55 -0.84
C LEU A 5 -4.79 1.99 -2.25
N VAL A 6 -3.76 2.47 -2.95
CA VAL A 6 -3.27 1.74 -4.13
C VAL A 6 -2.50 0.52 -3.65
N CYS A 7 -2.88 -0.64 -4.16
CA CYS A 7 -2.37 -1.92 -3.73
C CYS A 7 -1.77 -2.69 -4.91
N ILE A 8 -0.58 -3.25 -4.72
CA ILE A 8 0.18 -3.95 -5.76
C ILE A 8 0.07 -5.47 -5.51
N PRO A 9 -0.44 -6.25 -6.48
CA PRO A 9 -0.30 -7.70 -6.47
C PRO A 9 1.18 -8.11 -6.39
N PRO A 10 1.56 -9.09 -5.54
CA PRO A 10 2.96 -9.49 -5.38
C PRO A 10 3.68 -9.84 -6.67
N GLN A 11 2.97 -10.42 -7.65
CA GLN A 11 3.54 -10.83 -8.94
C GLN A 11 3.92 -9.63 -9.83
N GLN A 12 3.37 -8.45 -9.54
CA GLN A 12 3.66 -7.19 -10.24
C GLN A 12 4.69 -6.34 -9.50
N ALA A 13 5.09 -6.73 -8.29
CA ALA A 13 6.07 -6.02 -7.49
C ALA A 13 7.51 -6.50 -7.78
N ARG A 14 8.41 -5.55 -8.03
CA ARG A 14 9.86 -5.73 -8.14
C ARG A 14 10.58 -5.05 -6.97
N GLY A 15 11.75 -5.55 -6.58
CA GLY A 15 12.54 -4.96 -5.49
C GLY A 15 11.96 -5.12 -4.07
N HIS A 16 10.73 -5.63 -3.94
CA HIS A 16 10.07 -5.86 -2.66
C HIS A 16 10.34 -7.27 -2.12
N SER A 17 10.74 -7.39 -0.85
CA SER A 17 11.07 -8.67 -0.20
C SER A 17 10.10 -9.10 0.92
N GLY A 18 9.00 -8.37 1.12
CA GLY A 18 8.01 -8.66 2.17
C GLY A 18 6.90 -9.62 1.72
N ALA A 19 6.13 -10.12 2.69
CA ALA A 19 4.98 -11.00 2.44
C ALA A 19 3.71 -10.25 1.97
N GLY A 20 3.77 -8.93 1.83
CA GLY A 20 2.63 -8.04 1.58
C GLY A 20 2.00 -7.52 2.87
N ASP A 21 0.99 -6.67 2.72
CA ASP A 21 0.42 -5.86 3.80
C ASP A 21 -1.07 -6.18 4.07
N PHE A 22 -1.81 -6.53 3.01
CA PHE A 22 -3.27 -6.60 3.06
C PHE A 22 -3.88 -7.80 2.33
N ASN A 23 -4.96 -8.30 2.91
CA ASN A 23 -5.97 -9.08 2.21
C ASN A 23 -7.07 -8.13 1.74
N CYS A 24 -7.66 -8.40 0.57
CA CYS A 24 -8.75 -7.61 0.01
C CYS A 24 -10.00 -8.48 -0.16
N ALA A 25 -11.11 -8.05 0.42
CA ALA A 25 -12.41 -8.66 0.20
C ALA A 25 -12.97 -8.29 -1.19
N PRO A 26 -13.95 -9.04 -1.73
CA PRO A 26 -14.54 -8.75 -3.04
C PRO A 26 -15.17 -7.35 -3.17
N ASP A 27 -15.55 -6.72 -2.06
CA ASP A 27 -16.08 -5.36 -2.00
C ASP A 27 -14.99 -4.27 -1.88
N GLY A 28 -13.72 -4.65 -1.96
CA GLY A 28 -12.57 -3.75 -1.89
C GLY A 28 -12.11 -3.41 -0.48
N ARG A 29 -12.73 -3.94 0.58
CA ARG A 29 -12.30 -3.71 1.96
C ARG A 29 -10.98 -4.41 2.24
N LEU A 30 -10.08 -3.71 2.91
CA LEU A 30 -8.79 -4.26 3.33
C LEU A 30 -8.79 -4.66 4.80
N THR A 31 -8.12 -5.78 5.08
CA THR A 31 -7.67 -6.19 6.40
C THR A 31 -6.18 -6.48 6.35
N ARG A 32 -5.48 -6.37 7.48
CA ARG A 32 -4.08 -6.81 7.56
C ARG A 32 -3.93 -8.27 7.15
N GLY A 33 -2.87 -8.59 6.44
CA GLY A 33 -2.61 -9.94 5.95
C GLY A 33 -1.33 -10.01 5.14
N CYS A 34 -1.11 -11.17 4.51
CA CYS A 34 -0.06 -11.37 3.52
C CYS A 34 -0.71 -11.46 2.14
N GLY A 35 -0.22 -10.68 1.18
CA GLY A 35 -0.90 -10.52 -0.09
C GLY A 35 -0.55 -9.19 -0.74
N LEU A 36 -1.55 -8.33 -0.90
CA LEU A 36 -1.37 -7.05 -1.58
C LEU A 36 -0.40 -6.14 -0.82
N ILE A 37 0.46 -5.45 -1.58
CA ILE A 37 1.48 -4.54 -1.06
C ILE A 37 0.96 -3.10 -1.18
N TYR A 38 1.17 -2.25 -0.18
CA TYR A 38 0.86 -0.83 -0.31
C TYR A 38 1.78 -0.15 -1.34
N GLY A 39 1.21 0.42 -2.40
CA GLY A 39 1.95 1.00 -3.53
C GLY A 39 2.47 2.42 -3.30
N GLY A 40 2.33 2.98 -2.09
CA GLY A 40 2.83 4.32 -1.76
C GLY A 40 1.86 5.48 -2.05
N ALA A 41 0.70 5.23 -2.65
CA ALA A 41 -0.32 6.24 -2.95
C ALA A 41 -1.66 5.94 -2.27
N GLN A 42 -2.31 6.97 -1.72
CA GLN A 42 -3.58 6.82 -1.02
C GLN A 42 -4.44 8.09 -1.05
N LEU A 43 -5.75 7.90 -0.89
CA LEU A 43 -6.70 8.93 -0.48
C LEU A 43 -7.10 8.66 0.97
N LEU A 44 -7.06 9.68 1.83
CA LEU A 44 -7.20 9.51 3.27
C LEU A 44 -7.96 10.68 3.89
N LYS A 45 -8.99 10.38 4.71
CA LYS A 45 -9.57 11.39 5.61
C LYS A 45 -8.66 11.63 6.81
N THR A 46 -8.42 12.90 7.12
CA THR A 46 -7.42 13.32 8.11
C THR A 46 -7.96 13.43 9.53
N ASP A 47 -9.27 13.41 9.74
CA ASP A 47 -9.91 13.63 11.06
C ASP A 47 -9.39 12.67 12.15
N GLY A 48 -8.98 11.45 11.80
CA GLY A 48 -8.42 10.51 12.78
C GLY A 48 -6.98 10.83 13.21
N LEU A 49 -6.24 11.64 12.45
CA LEU A 49 -4.85 12.00 12.77
C LEU A 49 -4.75 12.83 14.03
N GLN A 50 -5.76 13.67 14.32
CA GLN A 50 -5.78 14.51 15.53
C GLN A 50 -5.85 13.72 16.84
N ALA A 51 -6.20 12.43 16.78
CA ALA A 51 -6.21 11.53 17.93
C ALA A 51 -4.83 10.88 18.18
N ILE A 52 -3.86 11.08 17.29
CA ILE A 52 -2.50 10.57 17.43
C ILE A 52 -1.64 11.67 18.05
N SER A 53 -1.09 11.40 19.22
CA SER A 53 -0.36 12.39 20.04
C SER A 53 1.13 12.48 19.72
N GLU A 54 1.65 11.43 19.09
CA GLU A 54 3.04 11.22 18.75
C GLU A 54 3.46 12.18 17.63
N THR A 55 4.67 12.74 17.75
CA THR A 55 5.22 13.66 16.75
C THR A 55 5.81 12.94 15.53
N ALA A 56 6.12 11.65 15.68
CA ALA A 56 6.52 10.75 14.61
C ALA A 56 5.80 9.42 14.80
N PHE A 57 5.00 9.02 13.82
CA PHE A 57 4.16 7.82 13.90
C PHE A 57 3.96 7.17 12.54
N SER A 58 3.55 5.90 12.56
CA SER A 58 3.15 5.19 11.36
C SER A 58 1.66 5.42 11.06
N LEU A 59 1.33 5.63 9.78
CA LEU A 59 -0.07 5.65 9.33
C LEU A 59 -0.80 4.32 9.56
N ASN A 60 -0.08 3.24 9.87
CA ASN A 60 -0.69 1.98 10.29
C ASN A 60 -1.65 2.17 11.48
N LEU A 61 -1.33 3.07 12.42
CA LEU A 61 -2.21 3.36 13.56
C LEU A 61 -3.59 3.84 13.10
N LEU A 62 -3.64 4.71 12.09
CA LEU A 62 -4.88 5.22 11.54
C LEU A 62 -5.60 4.17 10.66
N TRP A 63 -4.84 3.45 9.83
CA TRP A 63 -5.39 2.39 9.00
C TRP A 63 -6.03 1.28 9.82
N ASP A 64 -5.44 0.88 10.94
CA ASP A 64 -5.99 -0.17 11.82
C ASP A 64 -7.32 0.29 12.45
N GLN A 65 -7.42 1.56 12.86
CA GLN A 65 -8.68 2.16 13.31
C GLN A 65 -9.75 2.19 12.21
N MET A 66 -9.38 2.47 10.96
CA MET A 66 -10.31 2.47 9.83
C MET A 66 -10.72 1.06 9.44
N ALA A 67 -9.79 0.10 9.44
CA ALA A 67 -10.02 -1.31 9.13
C ALA A 67 -10.97 -1.96 10.14
N SER A 68 -10.78 -1.72 11.45
CA SER A 68 -11.69 -2.23 12.50
C SER A 68 -13.14 -1.73 12.35
N LYS A 69 -13.34 -0.58 11.70
CA LYS A 69 -14.67 -0.02 11.38
C LYS A 69 -15.17 -0.43 9.98
N GLY A 70 -14.39 -1.21 9.24
CA GLY A 70 -14.69 -1.59 7.86
C GLY A 70 -14.68 -0.42 6.87
N ARG A 71 -13.82 0.58 7.12
CA ARG A 71 -13.73 1.83 6.36
C ARG A 71 -12.42 2.00 5.57
N LEU A 72 -11.51 1.03 5.65
CA LEU A 72 -10.28 0.95 4.86
C LEU A 72 -10.52 0.13 3.58
N TYR A 73 -10.23 0.72 2.43
CA TYR A 73 -10.43 0.10 1.12
C TYR A 73 -9.13 0.12 0.30
N GLY A 74 -9.05 -0.75 -0.68
CA GLY A 74 -7.93 -0.85 -1.61
C GLY A 74 -8.39 -0.97 -3.05
N VAL A 75 -7.56 -0.47 -3.96
CA VAL A 75 -7.69 -0.68 -5.40
C VAL A 75 -6.42 -1.33 -5.91
N SER A 76 -6.57 -2.39 -6.71
CA SER A 76 -5.41 -3.05 -7.32
C SER A 76 -4.86 -2.16 -8.43
N TYR A 77 -3.55 -1.91 -8.42
CA TYR A 77 -2.83 -1.43 -9.59
C TYR A 77 -2.71 -2.58 -10.60
N SER A 78 -2.82 -2.28 -11.89
CA SER A 78 -2.74 -3.27 -12.96
C SER A 78 -1.36 -3.33 -13.63
N GLY A 79 -0.53 -2.30 -13.44
CA GLY A 79 0.83 -2.25 -13.98
C GLY A 79 1.86 -2.89 -13.07
N TYR A 80 3.12 -2.83 -13.49
CA TYR A 80 4.27 -3.23 -12.69
C TYR A 80 4.70 -2.09 -11.77
N TRP A 81 5.24 -2.45 -10.60
CA TRP A 81 5.68 -1.48 -9.61
C TRP A 81 7.00 -1.94 -9.01
N CYS A 82 7.88 -1.00 -8.68
CA CYS A 82 9.17 -1.29 -8.07
C CYS A 82 9.31 -0.57 -6.72
N ASP A 83 9.62 -1.31 -5.67
CA ASP A 83 10.09 -0.75 -4.41
C ASP A 83 11.55 -0.33 -4.56
N VAL A 84 11.85 0.95 -4.37
CA VAL A 84 13.21 1.53 -4.48
C VAL A 84 13.72 1.97 -3.11
N GLY A 85 13.36 1.24 -2.05
CA GLY A 85 13.84 1.49 -0.69
C GLY A 85 15.29 1.07 -0.41
N ARG A 86 15.95 0.35 -1.35
CA ARG A 86 17.33 -0.15 -1.19
C ARG A 86 18.20 0.16 -2.41
N PRO A 87 19.52 0.33 -2.25
CA PRO A 87 20.43 0.64 -3.36
C PRO A 87 20.34 -0.36 -4.51
N GLU A 88 20.22 -1.66 -4.23
CA GLU A 88 20.11 -2.71 -5.23
C GLU A 88 18.84 -2.61 -6.10
N SER A 89 17.79 -1.97 -5.60
CA SER A 89 16.53 -1.79 -6.33
C SER A 89 16.58 -0.68 -7.37
N ILE A 90 17.60 0.19 -7.35
CA ILE A 90 17.71 1.31 -8.30
C ILE A 90 17.85 0.79 -9.72
N ALA A 91 18.72 -0.20 -9.95
CA ALA A 91 18.91 -0.80 -11.26
C ALA A 91 17.63 -1.50 -11.75
N LEU A 92 16.92 -2.20 -10.86
CA LEU A 92 15.63 -2.83 -11.18
C LEU A 92 14.59 -1.82 -11.66
N ALA A 93 14.49 -0.67 -10.98
CA ALA A 93 13.57 0.40 -11.36
C ALA A 93 13.95 1.05 -12.71
N GLN A 94 15.25 1.28 -12.93
CA GLN A 94 15.76 1.82 -14.19
C GLN A 94 15.44 0.92 -15.38
N ASP A 95 15.66 -0.39 -15.24
CA ASP A 95 15.31 -1.37 -16.27
C ASP A 95 13.80 -1.39 -16.53
N MET A 96 12.98 -1.25 -15.48
CA MET A 96 11.52 -1.23 -15.57
C MET A 96 11.03 -0.08 -16.45
N LEU A 97 11.59 1.13 -16.31
CA LEU A 97 11.19 2.32 -17.07
C LEU A 97 11.30 2.17 -18.60
N GLY A 98 12.09 1.20 -19.09
CA GLY A 98 12.16 0.86 -20.52
C GLY A 98 11.03 -0.04 -21.02
N SER A 99 10.14 -0.50 -20.15
CA SER A 99 9.02 -1.40 -20.45
C SER A 99 7.67 -0.66 -20.41
N PRO A 100 6.64 -1.13 -21.12
CA PRO A 100 5.28 -0.58 -20.99
C PRO A 100 4.65 -0.96 -19.64
N ASP A 101 3.57 -0.26 -19.28
CA ASP A 101 2.71 -0.53 -18.13
C ASP A 101 3.43 -0.52 -16.77
N VAL A 102 4.30 0.48 -16.59
CA VAL A 102 5.04 0.81 -15.36
C VAL A 102 4.43 2.02 -14.65
#